data_AF-A0A916HP29-F1
#
_entry.id   AF-A0A916HP29-F1
#
_cell.length_a   1.000
_cell.length_b   1.000
_cell.length_c   1.000
_cell.angle_alpha   90.00
_cell.angle_beta   90.00
_cell.angle_gamma   90.00
#
_symmetry.space_group_name_H-M   'P 1'
#
loop_
_entity.id
_entity.type
_entity.pdbx_description
1 polymer ?
#
loop_
_entity_poly.entity_id
_entity_poly.type
_entity_poly.pdbx_seq_one_letter_code
_entity_poly.pdbx_strand_id
1 'polypeptide(L)'
;MTPKVESPRIEGAAPHARAAALAGWLAERGVKRVRLEWSGGVRELAARTTDLPGEMLKAMPCRLAAPEVGLVFEITDAAVSAKALAP
;
A
#
# COMPACT_ATOMS: atom_id res chain seq x y z
N MET A 1 10.28 -20.76 6.31
CA MET A 1 9.18 -20.71 5.31
C MET A 1 8.76 -19.25 5.19
N THR A 2 9.18 -18.55 4.14
CA THR A 2 8.68 -17.19 3.88
C THR A 2 7.27 -17.35 3.31
N PRO A 3 6.22 -16.87 3.98
CA PRO A 3 4.89 -16.94 3.40
C PRO A 3 4.94 -16.20 2.06
N LYS A 4 4.56 -16.87 0.97
CA LYS A 4 4.30 -16.23 -0.32
C LYS A 4 3.11 -15.30 -0.09
N VAL A 5 3.38 -14.05 0.22
CA VAL A 5 2.33 -13.06 0.38
C VAL A 5 1.79 -12.75 -1.01
N GLU A 6 0.67 -13.38 -1.37
CA GLU A 6 -0.02 -13.11 -2.63
C GLU A 6 -0.46 -11.65 -2.66
N SER A 7 0.03 -10.94 -3.66
CA SER A 7 -0.29 -9.53 -3.89
C SER A 7 -1.77 -9.37 -4.25
N PRO A 8 -2.48 -8.37 -3.73
CA PRO A 8 -3.86 -8.14 -4.13
C PRO A 8 -3.91 -7.71 -5.59
N ARG A 9 -4.67 -8.43 -6.42
CA ARG A 9 -5.08 -7.93 -7.74
C ARG A 9 -6.22 -6.94 -7.54
N ILE A 10 -5.93 -5.65 -7.73
CA ILE A 10 -6.91 -4.57 -7.62
C ILE A 10 -6.96 -3.84 -8.98
N GLU A 11 -7.83 -4.30 -9.87
CA GLU A 11 -7.99 -3.78 -11.24
C GLU A 11 -9.38 -3.15 -11.43
N GLY A 12 -9.48 -2.11 -12.26
CA GLY A 12 -10.76 -1.55 -12.74
C GLY A 12 -11.60 -0.72 -11.75
N ALA A 13 -11.18 -0.55 -10.49
CA ALA A 13 -11.92 0.23 -9.48
C ALA A 13 -11.45 1.69 -9.39
N ALA A 14 -12.32 2.62 -8.98
CA ALA A 14 -11.95 4.03 -8.78
C ALA A 14 -10.75 4.18 -7.80
N PRO A 15 -9.93 5.25 -7.89
CA PRO A 15 -8.73 5.43 -7.05
C PRO A 15 -8.99 5.22 -5.55
N HIS A 16 -10.11 5.74 -5.07
CA HIS A 16 -10.51 5.58 -3.68
C HIS A 16 -10.79 4.13 -3.28
N ALA A 17 -11.51 3.37 -4.13
CA ALA A 17 -11.78 1.96 -3.88
C ALA A 17 -10.50 1.12 -3.86
N ARG A 18 -9.51 1.46 -4.71
CA ARG A 18 -8.21 0.78 -4.70
C ARG A 18 -7.41 1.06 -3.43
N ALA A 19 -7.38 2.31 -3.00
CA ALA A 19 -6.70 2.71 -1.77
C ALA A 19 -7.34 2.05 -0.53
N ALA A 20 -8.67 2.01 -0.48
CA ALA A 20 -9.42 1.33 0.58
C ALA A 20 -9.17 -0.20 0.58
N ALA A 21 -9.20 -0.85 -0.59
CA ALA A 21 -8.93 -2.27 -0.71
C ALA A 21 -7.51 -2.64 -0.27
N LEU A 22 -6.50 -1.83 -0.65
CA LEU A 22 -5.12 -2.06 -0.19
C LEU A 22 -4.99 -1.86 1.33
N ALA A 23 -5.62 -0.81 1.89
CA ALA A 23 -5.61 -0.58 3.33
C ALA A 23 -6.26 -1.74 4.11
N GLY A 24 -7.39 -2.26 3.62
CA GLY A 24 -8.04 -3.45 4.19
C GLY A 24 -7.13 -4.68 4.15
N TRP A 25 -6.53 -4.95 3.00
CA TRP A 25 -5.60 -6.07 2.81
C TRP A 25 -4.38 -6.02 3.74
N LEU A 26 -3.86 -4.83 4.02
CA LEU A 26 -2.74 -4.60 4.96
C LEU A 26 -3.19 -4.86 6.41
N ALA A 27 -4.38 -4.39 6.77
CA ALA A 27 -4.95 -4.60 8.10
C ALA A 27 -5.22 -6.09 8.38
N GLU A 28 -5.74 -6.85 7.40
CA GLU A 28 -5.96 -8.30 7.52
C GLU A 28 -4.66 -9.07 7.80
N ARG A 29 -3.52 -8.56 7.32
CA ARG A 29 -2.18 -9.15 7.56
C ARG A 29 -1.51 -8.66 8.83
N GLY A 30 -2.21 -7.85 9.62
CA GLY A 30 -1.68 -7.29 10.85
C GLY A 30 -0.52 -6.32 10.64
N VAL A 31 -0.38 -5.74 9.43
CA VAL A 31 0.59 -4.68 9.20
C VAL A 31 0.24 -3.51 10.10
N LYS A 32 1.22 -3.04 10.87
CA LYS A 32 1.04 -1.92 11.82
C LYS A 32 1.54 -0.62 11.24
N ARG A 33 2.60 -0.68 10.43
CA ARG A 33 3.28 0.49 9.87
C ARG A 33 3.61 0.28 8.41
N VAL A 34 3.47 1.36 7.66
CA VAL A 34 3.83 1.42 6.25
C VAL A 34 4.61 2.70 5.98
N ARG A 35 5.49 2.65 5.00
CA ARG A 35 6.26 3.80 4.52
C ARG A 35 5.65 4.27 3.21
N LEU A 36 5.07 5.46 3.22
CA LEU A 36 4.55 6.12 2.04
C LEU A 36 5.64 7.03 1.46
N GLU A 37 5.96 6.84 0.19
CA GLU A 37 6.97 7.58 -0.55
C GLU A 37 6.31 8.21 -1.78
N TRP A 38 6.53 9.51 -1.99
CA TRP A 38 6.02 10.25 -3.15
C TRP A 38 7.02 11.34 -3.54
N SER A 39 6.74 12.08 -4.62
CA SER A 39 7.64 13.13 -5.12
C SER A 39 7.95 14.23 -4.09
N GLY A 40 7.04 14.46 -3.13
CA GLY A 40 7.19 15.45 -2.07
C GLY A 40 7.88 14.92 -0.81
N GLY A 41 8.27 13.65 -0.76
CA GLY A 41 9.05 13.09 0.33
C GLY A 41 8.57 11.71 0.79
N VAL A 42 8.96 11.38 2.02
CA VAL A 42 8.72 10.07 2.64
C VAL A 42 8.09 10.25 4.01
N ARG A 43 7.05 9.47 4.31
CA ARG A 43 6.34 9.49 5.59
C ARG A 43 6.06 8.08 6.07
N GLU A 44 6.31 7.81 7.35
CA GLU A 44 5.87 6.58 8.00
C GLU A 44 4.46 6.79 8.55
N LEU A 45 3.54 5.88 8.24
CA LEU A 45 2.14 5.94 8.62
C LEU A 45 1.75 4.68 9.37
N ALA A 46 0.84 4.82 10.33
CA ALA A 46 0.16 3.67 10.91
C ALA A 46 -0.79 3.07 9.88
N ALA A 47 -0.76 1.75 9.71
CA ALA A 47 -1.66 1.02 8.82
C ALA A 47 -3.07 0.82 9.39
N ARG A 48 -3.39 1.46 10.54
CA ARG A 48 -4.70 1.43 11.19
C ARG A 48 -5.70 2.34 10.45
N THR A 49 -6.04 1.87 9.26
CA THR A 49 -7.34 1.84 8.56
C THR A 49 -8.20 3.08 8.31
N THR A 50 -8.19 4.17 9.09
CA THR A 50 -9.05 5.33 8.74
C THR A 50 -8.39 6.30 7.78
N ASP A 51 -7.12 6.65 8.03
CA ASP A 51 -6.48 7.74 7.27
C ASP A 51 -5.62 7.25 6.10
N LEU A 52 -5.24 5.97 6.11
CA LEU A 52 -4.33 5.42 5.11
C LEU A 52 -4.85 5.59 3.66
N PRO A 53 -6.13 5.29 3.34
CA PRO A 53 -6.64 5.54 1.98
C PRO A 53 -6.55 7.01 1.58
N GLY A 54 -6.85 7.93 2.50
CA GLY A 54 -6.80 9.36 2.26
C GLY A 54 -5.38 9.86 2.03
N GLU A 55 -4.42 9.41 2.84
CA GLU A 55 -3.00 9.77 2.69
C GLU A 55 -2.42 9.21 1.38
N MET A 56 -2.77 7.99 1.00
CA MET A 56 -2.38 7.41 -0.30
C MET A 56 -2.89 8.25 -1.47
N LEU A 57 -4.16 8.67 -1.42
CA LEU A 57 -4.78 9.49 -2.48
C LEU A 57 -4.13 10.87 -2.59
N LYS A 58 -3.80 11.51 -1.47
CA LYS A 58 -3.09 12.81 -1.45
C LYS A 58 -1.67 12.73 -2.00
N ALA A 59 -1.04 11.55 -1.90
CA ALA A 59 0.34 11.33 -2.29
C ALA A 59 0.50 10.74 -3.70
N MET A 60 -0.60 10.48 -4.44
CA MET A 60 -0.53 9.85 -5.76
C MET A 60 0.26 10.71 -6.78
N PRO A 61 1.08 10.08 -7.66
CA PRO A 61 1.51 8.68 -7.61
C PRO A 61 2.49 8.43 -6.46
N CYS A 62 2.30 7.32 -5.75
CA CYS A 62 3.09 7.00 -4.56
C CYS A 62 3.54 5.53 -4.53
N ARG A 63 4.53 5.27 -3.70
CA ARG A 63 4.96 3.93 -3.29
C ARG A 63 4.64 3.71 -1.82
N LEU A 64 4.15 2.53 -1.50
CA LEU A 64 3.86 2.13 -0.14
C LEU A 64 4.69 0.88 0.18
N ALA A 65 5.73 1.03 1.00
CA ALA A 65 6.49 -0.11 1.50
C ALA A 65 5.85 -0.64 2.79
N ALA A 66 5.63 -1.94 2.86
CA ALA A 66 5.15 -2.66 4.03
C ALA A 66 6.18 -3.73 4.43
N PRO A 67 7.21 -3.36 5.21
CA PRO A 67 8.31 -4.25 5.57
C PRO A 67 7.85 -5.49 6.34
N GLU A 68 6.79 -5.37 7.13
CA GLU A 68 6.21 -6.46 7.92
C GLU A 68 5.69 -7.63 7.06
N VAL A 69 5.32 -7.36 5.81
CA VAL A 69 4.91 -8.37 4.81
C VAL A 69 5.91 -8.51 3.67
N GLY A 70 7.04 -7.81 3.72
CA GLY A 70 8.09 -7.87 2.70
C GLY A 70 7.64 -7.43 1.31
N LEU A 71 6.74 -6.43 1.22
CA LEU A 71 6.21 -5.95 -0.06
C LEU A 71 6.33 -4.43 -0.21
N VAL A 72 6.38 -4.00 -1.47
CA VAL A 72 6.24 -2.60 -1.90
C VAL A 72 5.12 -2.53 -2.92
N PHE A 73 4.22 -1.56 -2.75
CA PHE A 73 3.09 -1.30 -3.64
C PHE A 73 3.34 0.01 -4.39
N GLU A 74 3.30 -0.02 -5.71
CA GLU A 74 3.26 1.17 -6.57
C GLU A 74 1.79 1.50 -6.84
N ILE A 75 1.38 2.71 -6.48
CA ILE A 75 -0.01 3.15 -6.50
C ILE A 75 -0.13 4.35 -7.43
N THR A 76 -0.97 4.21 -8.44
CA THR A 76 -1.23 5.24 -9.47
C THR A 76 -2.73 5.44 -9.65
N ASP A 77 -3.11 6.48 -10.40
CA ASP A 77 -4.51 6.72 -10.76
C ASP A 77 -5.15 5.60 -11.60
N ALA A 78 -4.34 4.73 -12.23
CA ALA A 78 -4.86 3.64 -13.06
C ALA A 78 -4.80 2.27 -12.36
N ALA A 79 -3.78 2.02 -11.53
CA ALA A 79 -3.50 0.68 -11.02
C ALA A 79 -2.73 0.69 -9.69
N VAL A 80 -2.83 -0.44 -8.98
CA VAL A 80 -1.94 -0.82 -7.89
C VAL A 80 -1.13 -2.03 -8.31
N SER A 81 0.19 -1.94 -8.25
CA SER A 81 1.12 -3.05 -8.53
C SER A 81 1.93 -3.36 -7.29
N ALA A 82 2.18 -4.63 -7.01
CA ALA A 82 2.96 -5.03 -5.84
C ALA A 82 4.21 -5.79 -6.28
N LYS A 83 5.31 -5.58 -5.56
CA LYS A 83 6.60 -6.25 -5.76
C LYS A 83 7.17 -6.65 -4.40
N ALA A 84 8.00 -7.69 -4.37
CA ALA A 84 8.78 -8.02 -3.18
C ALA A 84 9.66 -6.83 -2.78
N LEU A 85 9.70 -6.52 -1.49
CA LEU A 85 10.70 -5.61 -0.93
C LEU A 85 12.07 -6.30 -1.13
N ALA A 86 12.95 -5.65 -1.89
CA ALA A 86 14.31 -6.16 -2.09
C ALA A 86 15.01 -6.30 -0.73
N PRO A 87 15.84 -7.34 -0.54
CA PRO A 87 16.57 -7.58 0.70
C PRO A 87 17.55 -6.46 1.04
#